data_AF-A0A397CG51-F1
#
_entry.id   AF-A0A397CG51-F1
#
_cell.length_a   1.000
_cell.length_b   1.000
_cell.length_c   1.000
_cell.angle_alpha   90.00
_cell.angle_beta   90.00
_cell.angle_gamma   90.00
#
_symmetry.space_group_name_H-M   'P 1'
#
loop_
_entity.id
_entity.type
_entity.pdbx_description
1 polymer ?
#
loop_
_entity_poly.entity_id
_entity_poly.type
_entity_poly.pdbx_seq_one_letter_code
_entity_poly.pdbx_strand_id
1 'polypeptide(L)'
;MRVNKRDLTNDDREAILREILLNSSKTSLARLPNGIAQVLAEKYNCHHSTIRRVFAQAKKQGVTTGNMKVSSVQAQRKSANRAAGTYETKALTVTKDVYRAFLVEKVLPAIVSKWPCPKRIVHLQHDNARAHVTPYDAKLLAAFASYSKSGWTFAIKPQPPNSPDMNILDLGFFAAIQSLQHRTSARTVDDLITNVHAAFDTYPFERLDRTFMTLQACLVETMKCFGDNAYKVPHLSKEKQARLGLLPENVRCPADTYDSVKRSLDSVDCTVMENKFQEELDEARSMHELAQELERIALCDNETVDELMAEVGIDPISLDNDE
;
A
#
# COMPACT_ATOMS: atom_id res chain seq x y z
N MET A 1 35.94 24.39 -23.79
CA MET A 1 35.84 22.93 -23.53
C MET A 1 34.51 22.43 -24.08
N ARG A 2 34.50 21.63 -25.15
CA ARG A 2 33.28 20.96 -25.62
C ARG A 2 32.98 19.82 -24.64
N VAL A 3 31.99 20.03 -23.76
CA VAL A 3 31.46 18.96 -22.91
C VAL A 3 30.96 17.87 -23.84
N ASN A 4 31.58 16.69 -23.80
CA ASN A 4 31.17 15.55 -24.61
C ASN A 4 29.67 15.31 -24.44
N LYS A 5 28.95 15.14 -25.56
CA LYS A 5 27.55 14.69 -25.55
C LYS A 5 27.52 13.29 -24.93
N ARG A 6 27.25 13.22 -23.63
CA ARG A 6 26.85 11.95 -23.00
C ARG A 6 25.48 11.58 -23.55
N ASP A 7 25.41 10.43 -24.21
CA ASP A 7 24.12 9.83 -24.54
C ASP A 7 23.51 9.27 -23.26
N LEU A 8 22.44 9.93 -22.78
CA LEU A 8 21.68 9.47 -21.63
C LEU A 8 21.05 8.12 -21.95
N THR A 9 21.18 7.16 -21.01
CA THR A 9 20.45 5.88 -21.08
C THR A 9 18.95 6.10 -20.92
N ASN A 10 18.13 5.08 -21.20
CA ASN A 10 16.69 5.17 -20.95
C ASN A 10 16.40 5.37 -19.46
N ASP A 11 17.18 4.74 -18.58
CA ASP A 11 17.06 4.89 -17.13
C ASP A 11 17.43 6.31 -16.67
N ASP A 12 18.49 6.90 -17.26
CA ASP A 12 18.87 8.29 -16.99
C ASP A 12 17.75 9.26 -17.39
N ARG A 13 17.13 9.04 -18.56
CA ARG A 13 16.01 9.88 -19.05
C ARG A 13 14.78 9.73 -18.15
N GLU A 14 14.48 8.52 -17.69
CA GLU A 14 13.37 8.26 -16.77
C GLU A 14 13.63 8.93 -15.41
N ALA A 15 14.84 8.82 -14.87
CA ALA A 15 15.23 9.46 -13.61
C ALA A 15 15.10 10.99 -13.69
N ILE A 16 15.56 11.60 -14.79
CA ILE A 16 15.39 13.04 -15.06
C ILE A 16 13.90 13.42 -15.06
N LEU A 17 13.04 12.64 -15.74
CA LEU A 17 11.60 12.93 -15.78
C LEU A 17 10.94 12.79 -14.41
N ARG A 18 11.30 11.76 -13.64
CA ARG A 18 10.82 11.59 -12.26
C ARG A 18 11.19 12.81 -11.41
N GLU A 19 12.42 13.31 -11.51
CA GLU A 19 12.85 14.48 -10.74
C GLU A 19 12.18 15.78 -11.19
N ILE A 20 11.91 15.96 -12.48
CA ILE A 20 11.13 17.09 -12.99
C ILE A 20 9.70 17.08 -12.41
N LEU A 21 9.07 15.90 -12.38
CA LEU A 21 7.72 15.73 -11.84
C LEU A 21 7.70 15.89 -10.31
N LEU A 22 8.73 15.42 -9.60
CA LEU A 22 8.88 15.54 -8.15
C LEU A 22 9.04 17.00 -7.68
N ASN A 23 9.70 17.84 -8.48
CA ASN A 23 9.93 19.25 -8.16
C ASN A 23 8.78 20.17 -8.64
N SER A 24 7.68 19.62 -9.16
CA SER A 24 6.50 20.38 -9.57
C SER A 24 5.33 20.10 -8.63
N SER A 25 4.77 21.16 -8.04
CA SER A 25 3.54 21.08 -7.24
C SER A 25 2.26 20.85 -8.08
N LYS A 26 2.37 20.85 -9.42
CA LYS A 26 1.24 20.71 -10.34
C LYS A 26 1.09 19.26 -10.84
N THR A 27 -0.16 18.80 -10.89
CA THR A 27 -0.63 17.49 -11.41
C THR A 27 -0.41 17.30 -12.92
N SER A 28 -0.17 18.39 -13.66
CA SER A 28 0.29 18.36 -15.04
C SER A 28 1.30 19.49 -15.28
N LEU A 29 2.33 19.20 -16.07
CA LEU A 29 3.41 20.14 -16.36
C LEU A 29 3.34 20.60 -17.82
N ALA A 30 2.70 21.75 -18.04
CA ALA A 30 2.64 22.37 -19.36
C ALA A 30 3.98 22.99 -19.80
N ARG A 31 4.83 23.39 -18.84
CA ARG A 31 6.14 24.01 -19.05
C ARG A 31 7.10 23.51 -17.97
N LEU A 32 8.40 23.44 -18.30
CA LEU A 32 9.43 23.08 -17.35
C LEU A 32 9.56 24.16 -16.26
N PRO A 33 9.66 23.80 -14.97
CA PRO A 33 9.93 24.77 -13.89
C PRO A 33 11.21 25.57 -14.13
N ASN A 34 11.21 26.84 -13.73
CA ASN A 34 12.38 27.72 -13.91
C ASN A 34 13.58 27.21 -13.10
N GLY A 35 14.78 27.29 -13.68
CA GLY A 35 16.03 26.88 -13.04
C GLY A 35 16.29 25.37 -13.00
N ILE A 36 15.26 24.52 -13.06
CA ILE A 36 15.41 23.07 -12.89
C ILE A 36 16.25 22.39 -13.98
N ALA A 37 16.19 22.92 -15.20
CA ALA A 37 17.00 22.40 -16.31
C ALA A 37 18.50 22.54 -16.05
N GLN A 38 18.91 23.52 -15.25
CA GLN A 38 20.30 23.78 -14.92
C GLN A 38 20.77 22.87 -13.78
N VAL A 39 19.94 22.73 -12.74
CA VAL A 39 20.18 21.81 -11.62
C VAL A 39 20.31 20.36 -12.09
N LEU A 40 19.39 19.91 -12.96
CA LEU A 40 19.43 18.54 -13.48
C LEU A 40 20.56 18.35 -14.51
N ALA A 41 20.94 19.39 -15.24
CA ALA A 41 22.09 19.33 -16.13
C ALA A 41 23.39 19.03 -15.36
N GLU A 42 23.60 19.73 -14.25
CA GLU A 42 24.74 19.50 -13.35
C GLU A 42 24.69 18.10 -12.74
N LYS A 43 23.54 17.69 -12.20
CA LYS A 43 23.37 16.39 -11.55
C LYS A 43 23.60 15.19 -12.48
N TYR A 44 23.07 15.26 -13.70
CA TYR A 44 23.18 14.17 -14.67
C TYR A 44 24.40 14.33 -15.60
N ASN A 45 25.27 15.31 -15.31
CA ASN A 45 26.46 15.64 -16.09
C ASN A 45 26.15 15.74 -17.59
N CYS A 46 25.12 16.51 -17.94
CA CYS A 46 24.68 16.72 -19.31
C CYS A 46 24.35 18.19 -19.56
N HIS A 47 24.18 18.59 -20.82
CA HIS A 47 23.84 19.98 -21.14
C HIS A 47 22.35 20.27 -20.83
N HIS A 48 22.03 21.48 -20.35
CA HIS A 48 20.66 21.88 -20.01
C HIS A 48 19.66 21.78 -21.17
N SER A 49 20.14 21.89 -22.43
CA SER A 49 19.31 21.67 -23.61
C SER A 49 18.88 20.20 -23.77
N THR A 50 19.66 19.25 -23.26
CA THR A 50 19.31 17.83 -23.21
C THR A 50 18.15 17.60 -22.26
N ILE A 51 18.17 18.22 -21.07
CA ILE A 51 17.04 18.18 -20.12
C ILE A 51 15.77 18.76 -20.75
N ARG A 52 15.87 19.92 -21.42
CA ARG A 52 14.73 20.53 -22.14
C ARG A 52 14.19 19.62 -23.25
N ARG A 53 15.06 18.93 -23.98
CA ARG A 53 14.66 17.95 -25.01
C ARG A 53 13.95 16.74 -24.41
N VAL A 54 14.47 16.18 -23.31
CA VAL A 54 13.85 15.05 -22.59
C VAL A 54 12.43 15.44 -22.15
N PHE A 55 12.27 16.62 -21.56
CA PHE A 55 10.96 17.14 -21.17
C PHE A 55 10.02 17.39 -22.36
N ALA A 56 10.51 18.01 -23.44
CA ALA A 56 9.70 18.26 -24.64
C ALA A 56 9.21 16.96 -25.29
N GLN A 57 10.05 15.93 -25.30
CA GLN A 57 9.70 14.61 -25.80
C GLN A 57 8.64 13.93 -24.91
N ALA A 58 8.83 13.95 -23.60
CA ALA A 58 7.86 13.42 -22.64
C ALA A 58 6.50 14.14 -22.74
N LYS A 59 6.50 15.45 -22.97
CA LYS A 59 5.29 16.24 -23.22
C LYS A 59 4.58 15.82 -24.50
N LYS A 60 5.32 15.62 -25.60
CA LYS A 60 4.76 15.12 -26.87
C LYS A 60 4.14 13.72 -26.73
N GLN A 61 4.65 12.93 -25.78
CA GLN A 61 4.18 11.58 -25.47
C GLN A 61 3.07 11.54 -24.41
N GLY A 62 2.58 12.69 -23.93
CA GLY A 62 1.51 12.75 -22.93
C GLY A 62 1.94 12.45 -21.48
N VAL A 63 3.19 12.06 -21.24
CA VAL A 63 3.75 11.66 -19.93
C VAL A 63 3.69 12.78 -18.89
N THR A 64 3.68 14.04 -19.32
CA THR A 64 3.56 15.21 -18.43
C THR A 64 2.12 15.52 -17.99
N THR A 65 1.16 14.68 -18.37
CA THR A 65 -0.28 14.88 -18.16
C THR A 65 -0.83 13.66 -17.41
N GLY A 66 -0.99 13.79 -16.09
CA GLY A 66 -1.55 12.73 -15.25
C GLY A 66 -0.62 12.30 -14.10
N ASN A 67 -1.24 11.99 -12.96
CA ASN A 67 -0.58 11.36 -11.81
C ASN A 67 -0.41 9.87 -12.11
N MET A 68 0.72 9.45 -12.67
CA MET A 68 1.10 8.03 -12.70
C MET A 68 2.59 7.87 -12.43
N LYS A 69 2.94 7.40 -11.22
CA LYS A 69 4.15 6.60 -11.05
C LYS A 69 3.76 5.17 -11.41
N VAL A 70 3.69 4.92 -12.70
CA VAL A 70 3.80 3.60 -13.31
C VAL A 70 5.06 3.72 -14.16
N SER A 71 6.01 2.78 -14.09
CA SER A 71 7.27 2.97 -14.82
C SER A 71 6.96 2.88 -16.32
N SER A 72 7.38 3.91 -17.06
CA SER A 72 7.14 3.99 -18.49
C SER A 72 8.35 3.44 -19.22
N VAL A 73 8.32 2.16 -19.56
CA VAL A 73 9.46 1.47 -20.18
C VAL A 73 9.24 1.30 -21.67
N GLN A 74 10.25 1.59 -22.47
CA GLN A 74 10.17 1.45 -23.91
C GLN A 74 10.10 -0.03 -24.32
N ALA A 75 9.09 -0.41 -25.11
CA ALA A 75 8.93 -1.75 -25.65
C ALA A 75 10.14 -2.13 -26.52
N GLN A 76 10.93 -3.11 -26.07
CA GLN A 76 12.16 -3.50 -26.77
C GLN A 76 11.91 -4.41 -27.99
N ARG A 77 10.75 -5.05 -28.07
CA ARG A 77 10.39 -6.00 -29.15
C ARG A 77 9.05 -5.61 -29.76
N LYS A 78 8.89 -5.90 -31.06
CA LYS A 78 7.59 -5.77 -31.74
C LYS A 78 6.66 -6.90 -31.29
N SER A 79 5.39 -6.59 -31.05
CA SER A 79 4.33 -7.58 -30.82
C SER A 79 3.15 -7.32 -31.78
N ALA A 80 2.23 -8.28 -31.90
CA ALA A 80 1.05 -8.14 -32.75
C ALA A 80 0.18 -6.91 -32.41
N ASN A 81 0.25 -6.44 -31.16
CA ASN A 81 -0.52 -5.31 -30.67
C ASN A 81 0.31 -4.01 -30.53
N ARG A 82 1.63 -4.01 -30.84
CA ARG A 82 2.51 -2.87 -30.54
C ARG A 82 3.84 -2.86 -31.30
N ALA A 83 4.20 -1.70 -31.84
CA ALA A 83 5.52 -1.48 -32.45
C ALA A 83 6.63 -1.33 -31.40
N ALA A 84 7.84 -1.83 -31.72
CA ALA A 84 9.03 -1.60 -30.91
C ALA A 84 9.26 -0.08 -30.74
N GLY A 85 9.57 0.37 -29.53
CA GLY A 85 9.77 1.78 -29.22
C GLY A 85 8.59 2.48 -28.55
N THR A 86 7.43 1.84 -28.43
CA THR A 86 6.24 2.37 -27.74
C THR A 86 6.45 2.32 -26.22
N TYR A 87 6.08 3.37 -25.49
CA TYR A 87 6.19 3.42 -24.03
C TYR A 87 5.10 2.57 -23.38
N GLU A 88 5.51 1.75 -22.41
CA GLU A 88 4.63 0.80 -21.71
C GLU A 88 4.59 1.11 -20.23
N THR A 89 3.38 1.21 -19.73
CA THR A 89 3.01 1.33 -18.33
C THR A 89 3.29 0.00 -17.61
N LYS A 90 4.38 -0.07 -16.83
CA LYS A 90 4.77 -1.24 -16.02
C LYS A 90 4.47 -1.07 -14.53
N ALA A 91 3.88 -2.10 -13.95
CA ALA A 91 3.61 -2.17 -12.52
C ALA A 91 4.89 -1.93 -11.70
N LEU A 92 4.76 -1.09 -10.68
CA LEU A 92 5.80 -0.89 -9.68
C LEU A 92 5.57 -1.84 -8.52
N THR A 93 6.61 -2.55 -8.10
CA THR A 93 6.57 -3.29 -6.85
C THR A 93 6.43 -2.30 -5.68
N VAL A 94 5.36 -2.46 -4.90
CA VAL A 94 5.13 -1.62 -3.72
C VAL A 94 6.05 -2.09 -2.61
N THR A 95 7.11 -1.32 -2.36
CA THR A 95 7.96 -1.48 -1.17
C THR A 95 7.49 -0.55 -0.06
N LYS A 96 8.02 -0.73 1.16
CA LYS A 96 7.75 0.17 2.29
C LYS A 96 8.06 1.63 2.00
N ASP A 97 9.15 1.90 1.28
CA ASP A 97 9.51 3.25 0.86
C ASP A 97 8.54 3.82 -0.18
N VAL A 98 8.13 3.00 -1.16
CA VAL A 98 7.14 3.42 -2.17
C VAL A 98 5.81 3.73 -1.49
N TYR A 99 5.31 2.84 -0.64
CA TYR A 99 4.06 3.03 0.09
C TYR A 99 4.07 4.30 0.94
N ARG A 100 5.14 4.51 1.71
CA ARG A 100 5.37 5.73 2.49
C ARG A 100 5.34 6.99 1.62
N ALA A 101 6.05 6.97 0.50
CA ALA A 101 6.08 8.12 -0.40
C ALA A 101 4.68 8.43 -0.94
N PHE A 102 3.88 7.42 -1.27
CA PHE A 102 2.48 7.63 -1.68
C PHE A 102 1.63 8.26 -0.57
N LEU A 103 1.79 7.82 0.68
CA LEU A 103 1.09 8.43 1.80
C LEU A 103 1.44 9.93 1.94
N VAL A 104 2.74 10.23 2.00
CA VAL A 104 3.24 11.60 2.27
C VAL A 104 3.00 12.54 1.08
N GLU A 105 3.26 12.08 -0.14
CA GLU A 105 3.24 12.92 -1.35
C GLU A 105 1.85 13.04 -1.96
N LYS A 106 0.93 12.08 -1.72
CA LYS A 106 -0.37 12.01 -2.41
C LYS A 106 -1.54 11.96 -1.45
N VAL A 107 -1.57 11.00 -0.52
CA VAL A 107 -2.73 10.77 0.34
C VAL A 107 -2.94 11.92 1.32
N LEU A 108 -1.92 12.31 2.08
CA LEU A 108 -2.05 13.40 3.06
C LEU A 108 -2.43 14.74 2.41
N PRO A 109 -1.77 15.20 1.32
CA PRO A 109 -2.20 16.44 0.66
C PRO A 109 -3.63 16.38 0.12
N ALA A 110 -4.04 15.23 -0.44
CA ALA A 110 -5.39 15.04 -0.95
C ALA A 110 -6.44 15.10 0.17
N ILE A 111 -6.15 14.52 1.34
CA ILE A 111 -7.01 14.63 2.52
C ILE A 111 -7.12 16.09 2.92
N VAL A 112 -6.01 16.80 3.14
CA VAL A 112 -6.04 18.22 3.55
C VAL A 112 -6.82 19.08 2.56
N SER A 113 -6.73 18.78 1.27
CA SER A 113 -7.44 19.51 0.21
C SER A 113 -8.95 19.24 0.17
N LYS A 114 -9.38 18.00 0.48
CA LYS A 114 -10.76 17.54 0.24
C LYS A 114 -11.57 17.29 1.51
N TRP A 115 -10.96 17.29 2.69
CA TRP A 115 -11.61 16.88 3.92
C TRP A 115 -12.77 17.83 4.27
N PRO A 116 -14.01 17.31 4.44
CA PRO A 116 -15.18 18.15 4.67
C PRO A 116 -15.36 18.55 6.14
N CYS A 117 -14.72 17.84 7.08
CA CYS A 117 -14.99 17.99 8.51
C CYS A 117 -14.08 19.05 9.16
N PRO A 118 -14.61 19.95 10.01
CA PRO A 118 -13.79 20.90 10.77
C PRO A 118 -12.81 20.20 11.73
N LYS A 119 -13.16 19.01 12.21
CA LYS A 119 -12.24 18.18 13.02
C LYS A 119 -11.19 17.60 12.09
N ARG A 120 -9.94 18.01 12.32
CA ARG A 120 -8.77 17.60 11.54
C ARG A 120 -8.06 16.39 12.14
N ILE A 121 -8.82 15.47 12.73
CA ILE A 121 -8.32 14.21 13.30
C ILE A 121 -8.67 13.09 12.32
N VAL A 122 -7.65 12.45 11.75
CA VAL A 122 -7.79 11.45 10.70
C VAL A 122 -7.02 10.19 11.06
N HIS A 123 -7.73 9.07 11.09
CA HIS A 123 -7.16 7.75 11.24
C HIS A 123 -7.04 7.09 9.86
N LEU A 124 -5.83 6.72 9.49
CA LEU A 124 -5.52 6.00 8.27
C LEU A 124 -5.50 4.50 8.58
N GLN A 125 -6.53 3.80 8.16
CA GLN A 125 -6.62 2.34 8.28
C GLN A 125 -5.97 1.65 7.09
N HIS A 126 -5.27 0.55 7.34
CA HIS A 126 -4.67 -0.33 6.35
C HIS A 126 -4.42 -1.72 6.95
N ASP A 127 -4.18 -2.72 6.11
CA ASP A 127 -3.82 -4.06 6.55
C ASP A 127 -2.34 -4.15 6.98
N ASN A 128 -1.94 -5.34 7.44
CA ASN A 128 -0.58 -5.62 7.91
C ASN A 128 0.34 -6.17 6.80
N ALA A 129 0.11 -5.84 5.52
CA ALA A 129 1.00 -6.27 4.44
C ALA A 129 2.46 -5.84 4.71
N ARG A 130 3.44 -6.68 4.34
CA ARG A 130 4.88 -6.45 4.60
C ARG A 130 5.39 -5.11 4.04
N ALA A 131 4.78 -4.63 2.97
CA ALA A 131 5.11 -3.36 2.32
C ALA A 131 4.54 -2.14 3.08
N HIS A 132 3.70 -2.32 4.08
CA HIS A 132 3.13 -1.21 4.81
C HIS A 132 4.07 -0.70 5.91
N VAL A 133 3.94 0.60 6.17
CA VAL A 133 4.65 1.28 7.27
C VAL A 133 3.96 0.98 8.59
N THR A 134 4.74 0.90 9.66
CA THR A 134 4.18 0.76 11.01
C THR A 134 3.71 2.12 11.53
N PRO A 135 2.87 2.16 12.58
CA PRO A 135 2.52 3.41 13.27
C PRO A 135 3.72 4.21 13.78
N TYR A 136 4.86 3.56 13.93
CA TYR A 136 6.11 4.12 14.46
C TYR A 136 7.11 4.53 13.37
N ASP A 137 6.73 4.52 12.08
CA ASP A 137 7.65 4.90 11.01
C ASP A 137 8.10 6.36 11.14
N ALA A 138 9.40 6.56 11.41
CA ALA A 138 9.95 7.88 11.74
C ALA A 138 9.73 8.94 10.64
N LYS A 139 9.84 8.55 9.36
CA LYS A 139 9.66 9.50 8.26
C LYS A 139 8.19 9.89 8.10
N LEU A 140 7.27 8.95 8.30
CA LEU A 140 5.83 9.25 8.28
C LEU A 140 5.41 10.11 9.49
N LEU A 141 5.91 9.79 10.68
CA LEU A 141 5.68 10.60 11.88
C LEU A 141 6.19 12.03 11.73
N ALA A 142 7.36 12.22 11.11
CA ALA A 142 7.88 13.54 10.77
C ALA A 142 6.93 14.30 9.82
N ALA A 143 6.36 13.61 8.82
CA ALA A 143 5.35 14.21 7.96
C ALA A 143 4.09 14.60 8.75
N PHE A 144 3.57 13.73 9.62
CA PHE A 144 2.42 14.05 10.49
C PHE A 144 2.70 15.27 11.39
N ALA A 145 3.89 15.35 11.98
CA ALA A 145 4.31 16.49 12.80
C ALA A 145 4.39 17.80 12.00
N SER A 146 4.65 17.76 10.70
CA SER A 146 4.58 18.96 9.86
C SER A 146 3.15 19.48 9.71
N TYR A 147 2.18 18.56 9.59
CA TYR A 147 0.76 18.88 9.45
C TYR A 147 0.12 19.30 10.79
N SER A 148 0.64 18.86 11.93
CA SER A 148 0.16 19.27 13.26
C SER A 148 0.31 20.77 13.53
N LYS A 149 1.34 21.41 12.93
CA LYS A 149 1.49 22.87 12.94
C LYS A 149 0.31 23.59 12.28
N SER A 150 -0.39 22.91 11.38
CA SER A 150 -1.61 23.40 10.72
C SER A 150 -2.89 22.83 11.36
N GLY A 151 -2.79 22.30 12.58
CA GLY A 151 -3.92 21.77 13.36
C GLY A 151 -4.41 20.39 12.93
N TRP A 152 -3.64 19.63 12.15
CA TRP A 152 -4.00 18.27 11.74
C TRP A 152 -3.40 17.19 12.64
N THR A 153 -4.19 16.20 12.98
CA THR A 153 -3.75 15.00 13.70
C THR A 153 -3.97 13.80 12.80
N PHE A 154 -2.88 13.20 12.34
CA PHE A 154 -2.90 11.95 11.58
C PHE A 154 -2.36 10.82 12.44
N ALA A 155 -2.99 9.64 12.32
CA ALA A 155 -2.47 8.42 12.92
C ALA A 155 -2.75 7.22 12.02
N ILE A 156 -1.80 6.30 11.95
CA ILE A 156 -1.99 5.00 11.31
C ILE A 156 -2.68 4.07 12.30
N LYS A 157 -3.73 3.37 11.86
CA LYS A 157 -4.45 2.36 12.63
C LYS A 157 -4.43 1.05 11.85
N PRO A 158 -3.47 0.15 12.13
CA PRO A 158 -3.44 -1.14 11.47
C PRO A 158 -4.70 -1.93 11.83
N GLN A 159 -5.22 -2.67 10.87
CA GLN A 159 -6.35 -3.57 11.10
C GLN A 159 -5.87 -4.85 11.82
N PRO A 160 -6.76 -5.58 12.52
CA PRO A 160 -6.43 -6.90 13.04
C PRO A 160 -5.99 -7.88 11.94
N PRO A 161 -5.04 -8.78 12.21
CA PRO A 161 -4.62 -9.80 11.24
C PRO A 161 -5.81 -10.62 10.70
N ASN A 162 -5.73 -11.07 9.44
CA ASN A 162 -6.72 -11.95 8.80
C ASN A 162 -8.18 -11.47 8.84
N SER A 163 -8.40 -10.15 8.88
CA SER A 163 -9.74 -9.55 9.03
C SER A 163 -10.13 -8.67 7.82
N PRO A 164 -10.27 -9.23 6.59
CA PRO A 164 -10.63 -8.47 5.40
C PRO A 164 -12.04 -7.86 5.47
N ASP A 165 -12.92 -8.46 6.28
CA ASP A 165 -14.25 -7.99 6.65
C ASP A 165 -14.25 -6.68 7.45
N MET A 166 -13.12 -6.33 8.07
CA MET A 166 -12.91 -5.09 8.82
C MET A 166 -12.25 -3.97 8.00
N ASN A 167 -12.05 -4.18 6.69
CA ASN A 167 -11.49 -3.20 5.77
C ASN A 167 -12.51 -2.88 4.68
N ILE A 168 -12.91 -1.61 4.56
CA ILE A 168 -13.91 -1.22 3.55
C ILE A 168 -13.47 -1.52 2.11
N LEU A 169 -12.16 -1.45 1.85
CA LEU A 169 -11.60 -1.67 0.53
C LEU A 169 -11.84 -3.12 0.10
N ASP A 170 -11.45 -4.07 0.95
CA ASP A 170 -11.60 -5.50 0.70
C ASP A 170 -13.04 -5.99 0.85
N LEU A 171 -13.77 -5.49 1.86
CA LEU A 171 -15.14 -5.89 2.16
C LEU A 171 -16.10 -5.65 1.00
N GLY A 172 -15.87 -4.60 0.18
CA GLY A 172 -16.73 -4.40 -0.97
C GLY A 172 -16.34 -3.32 -1.96
N PHE A 173 -15.49 -2.35 -1.62
CA PHE A 173 -15.19 -1.28 -2.57
C PHE A 173 -14.40 -1.79 -3.78
N PHE A 174 -13.36 -2.61 -3.59
CA PHE A 174 -12.61 -3.18 -4.70
C PHE A 174 -13.46 -4.09 -5.59
N ALA A 175 -14.27 -4.96 -5.00
CA ALA A 175 -15.20 -5.81 -5.75
C ALA A 175 -16.20 -4.97 -6.57
N ALA A 176 -16.67 -3.85 -6.03
CA ALA A 176 -17.59 -2.95 -6.71
C ALA A 176 -16.92 -2.21 -7.89
N ILE A 177 -15.72 -1.67 -7.70
CA ILE A 177 -14.95 -1.02 -8.76
C ILE A 177 -14.57 -2.02 -9.85
N GLN A 178 -14.13 -3.22 -9.47
CA GLN A 178 -13.82 -4.29 -10.42
C GLN A 178 -15.05 -4.68 -11.24
N SER A 179 -16.22 -4.82 -10.60
CA SER A 179 -17.48 -5.10 -11.31
C SER A 179 -17.85 -4.03 -12.34
N LEU A 180 -17.59 -2.75 -12.04
CA LEU A 180 -17.80 -1.65 -13.00
C LEU A 180 -16.77 -1.65 -14.12
N GLN A 181 -15.50 -1.83 -13.78
CA GLN A 181 -14.40 -1.89 -14.74
C GLN A 181 -14.58 -3.02 -15.76
N HIS A 182 -15.08 -4.20 -15.33
CA HIS A 182 -15.36 -5.34 -16.23
C HIS A 182 -16.49 -5.10 -17.23
N ARG A 183 -17.30 -4.04 -17.08
CA ARG A 183 -18.33 -3.69 -18.08
C ARG A 183 -17.74 -3.12 -19.36
N THR A 184 -16.47 -2.74 -19.35
CA THR A 184 -15.75 -2.17 -20.49
C THR A 184 -14.53 -3.04 -20.81
N SER A 185 -14.34 -3.38 -22.08
CA SER A 185 -13.16 -4.14 -22.51
C SER A 185 -11.90 -3.26 -22.42
N ALA A 186 -10.83 -3.80 -21.85
CA ALA A 186 -9.50 -3.20 -21.87
C ALA A 186 -8.57 -4.08 -22.70
N ARG A 187 -7.83 -3.49 -23.65
CA ARG A 187 -6.85 -4.21 -24.49
C ARG A 187 -5.41 -3.86 -24.12
N THR A 188 -5.22 -2.80 -23.33
CA THR A 188 -3.94 -2.35 -22.82
C THR A 188 -4.03 -2.03 -21.33
N VAL A 189 -2.87 -1.89 -20.68
CA VAL A 189 -2.78 -1.42 -19.28
C VAL A 189 -3.35 0.00 -19.15
N ASP A 190 -3.14 0.85 -20.15
CA ASP A 190 -3.66 2.23 -20.14
C ASP A 190 -5.19 2.26 -20.27
N ASP A 191 -5.77 1.36 -21.07
CA ASP A 191 -7.23 1.17 -21.14
C ASP A 191 -7.76 0.70 -19.78
N LEU A 192 -7.07 -0.23 -19.13
CA LEU A 192 -7.46 -0.72 -17.80
C LEU A 192 -7.46 0.42 -16.78
N ILE A 193 -6.39 1.22 -16.75
CA ILE A 193 -6.28 2.38 -15.85
C ILE A 193 -7.39 3.39 -16.13
N THR A 194 -7.67 3.68 -17.40
CA THR A 194 -8.76 4.57 -17.81
C THR A 194 -10.12 4.04 -17.34
N ASN A 195 -10.37 2.74 -17.50
CA ASN A 195 -11.62 2.11 -17.07
C ASN A 195 -11.77 2.13 -15.54
N VAL A 196 -10.69 1.93 -14.78
CA VAL A 196 -10.69 2.03 -13.31
C VAL A 196 -10.98 3.47 -12.87
N HIS A 197 -10.37 4.47 -13.51
CA HIS A 197 -10.66 5.88 -13.21
C HIS A 197 -12.11 6.24 -13.49
N ALA A 198 -12.64 5.84 -14.65
CA ALA A 198 -14.04 6.06 -14.97
C ALA A 198 -14.99 5.35 -13.98
N ALA A 199 -14.68 4.12 -13.58
CA ALA A 199 -15.43 3.40 -12.56
C ALA A 199 -15.40 4.12 -11.20
N PHE A 200 -14.25 4.66 -10.79
CA PHE A 200 -14.10 5.44 -9.57
C PHE A 200 -14.94 6.72 -9.60
N ASP A 201 -14.83 7.50 -10.68
CA ASP A 201 -15.52 8.80 -10.81
C ASP A 201 -17.04 8.65 -10.92
N THR A 202 -17.52 7.53 -11.46
CA THR A 202 -18.95 7.24 -11.62
C THR A 202 -19.56 6.40 -10.50
N TYR A 203 -18.75 5.95 -9.53
CA TYR A 203 -19.25 5.12 -8.43
C TYR A 203 -20.21 5.92 -7.54
N PRO A 204 -21.48 5.49 -7.36
CA PRO A 204 -22.46 6.24 -6.58
C PRO A 204 -22.08 6.28 -5.09
N PHE A 205 -22.07 7.48 -4.49
CA PHE A 205 -21.77 7.65 -3.08
C PHE A 205 -22.74 6.89 -2.18
N GLU A 206 -24.01 6.77 -2.58
CA GLU A 206 -25.01 6.00 -1.84
C GLU A 206 -24.68 4.51 -1.77
N ARG A 207 -23.96 3.98 -2.78
CA ARG A 207 -23.45 2.60 -2.73
C ARG A 207 -22.23 2.49 -1.82
N LEU A 208 -21.39 3.51 -1.77
CA LEU A 208 -20.26 3.57 -0.84
C LEU A 208 -20.75 3.60 0.62
N ASP A 209 -21.76 4.42 0.91
CA ASP A 209 -22.37 4.52 2.24
C ASP A 209 -22.93 3.16 2.70
N ARG A 210 -23.58 2.42 1.81
CA ARG A 210 -24.05 1.05 2.11
C ARG A 210 -22.91 0.09 2.44
N THR A 211 -21.73 0.26 1.84
CA THR A 211 -20.54 -0.54 2.19
C THR A 211 -20.04 -0.16 3.58
N PHE A 212 -19.99 1.13 3.94
CA PHE A 212 -19.67 1.59 5.30
C PHE A 212 -20.65 1.04 6.34
N MET A 213 -21.95 1.04 6.05
CA MET A 213 -22.94 0.42 6.94
C MET A 213 -22.71 -1.09 7.10
N THR A 214 -22.27 -1.77 6.05
CA THR A 214 -21.94 -3.19 6.12
C THR A 214 -20.70 -3.41 7.00
N LEU A 215 -19.67 -2.58 6.85
CA LEU A 215 -18.49 -2.61 7.73
C LEU A 215 -18.90 -2.45 9.19
N GLN A 216 -19.73 -1.45 9.52
CA GLN A 216 -20.19 -1.24 10.88
C GLN A 216 -21.00 -2.43 11.41
N ALA A 217 -21.79 -3.10 10.56
CA ALA A 217 -22.51 -4.31 10.93
C ALA A 217 -21.55 -5.48 11.21
N CYS A 218 -20.53 -5.67 10.38
CA CYS A 218 -19.47 -6.65 10.61
C CYS A 218 -18.79 -6.40 11.96
N LEU A 219 -18.40 -5.15 12.28
CA LEU A 219 -17.81 -4.81 13.59
C LEU A 219 -18.71 -5.19 14.77
N VAL A 220 -20.03 -5.03 14.64
CA VAL A 220 -21.00 -5.45 15.67
C VAL A 220 -21.07 -6.98 15.76
N GLU A 221 -21.03 -7.71 14.65
CA GLU A 221 -21.00 -9.18 14.68
C GLU A 221 -19.69 -9.70 15.29
N THR A 222 -18.54 -9.14 14.94
CA THR A 222 -17.25 -9.44 15.58
C THR A 222 -17.32 -9.28 17.10
N MET A 223 -18.00 -8.24 17.59
CA MET A 223 -18.22 -8.05 19.02
C MET A 223 -19.09 -9.18 19.62
N LYS A 224 -20.16 -9.60 18.94
CA LYS A 224 -21.03 -10.68 19.42
C LYS A 224 -20.32 -12.03 19.51
N CYS A 225 -19.36 -12.29 18.64
CA CYS A 225 -18.53 -13.50 18.67
C CYS A 225 -17.15 -13.27 19.33
N PHE A 226 -16.99 -12.22 20.13
CA PHE A 226 -15.79 -11.97 20.94
C PHE A 226 -14.47 -11.99 20.14
N GLY A 227 -14.48 -11.43 18.92
CA GLY A 227 -13.29 -11.30 18.07
C GLY A 227 -13.17 -12.36 16.97
N ASP A 228 -14.04 -13.38 16.96
CA ASP A 228 -14.09 -14.36 15.87
C ASP A 228 -14.63 -13.73 14.56
N ASN A 229 -14.42 -14.39 13.43
CA ASN A 229 -14.96 -14.06 12.11
C ASN A 229 -15.99 -15.09 11.59
N ALA A 230 -16.40 -16.04 12.44
CA ALA A 230 -17.39 -17.08 12.16
C ALA A 230 -18.85 -16.56 12.04
N TYR A 231 -19.06 -15.40 11.44
CA TYR A 231 -20.38 -14.81 11.22
C TYR A 231 -20.65 -14.58 9.72
N LYS A 232 -21.93 -14.49 9.37
CA LYS A 232 -22.33 -14.13 8.00
C LYS A 232 -22.45 -12.63 7.89
N VAL A 233 -21.91 -12.05 6.81
CA VAL A 233 -21.99 -10.61 6.54
C VAL A 233 -23.45 -10.13 6.57
N PRO A 234 -23.82 -9.20 7.48
CA PRO A 234 -25.21 -8.76 7.60
C PRO A 234 -25.70 -7.97 6.38
N HIS A 235 -26.81 -8.42 5.78
CA HIS A 235 -27.41 -7.73 4.63
C HIS A 235 -28.13 -6.44 5.01
N LEU A 236 -28.80 -6.38 6.18
CA LEU A 236 -29.56 -5.23 6.71
C LEU A 236 -30.69 -4.69 5.81
N SER A 237 -31.03 -5.35 4.70
CA SER A 237 -32.05 -4.89 3.75
C SER A 237 -31.91 -3.42 3.35
N LYS A 238 -30.67 -2.95 3.20
CA LYS A 238 -30.31 -1.53 3.10
C LYS A 238 -31.09 -0.78 2.01
N GLU A 239 -31.30 -1.42 0.86
CA GLU A 239 -32.07 -0.85 -0.26
C GLU A 239 -33.56 -0.65 0.06
N LYS A 240 -34.16 -1.62 0.75
CA LYS A 240 -35.55 -1.53 1.18
C LYS A 240 -35.71 -0.42 2.21
N GLN A 241 -34.81 -0.36 3.19
CA GLN A 241 -34.86 0.68 4.23
C GLN A 241 -34.63 2.08 3.67
N ALA A 242 -33.70 2.26 2.71
CA ALA A 242 -33.47 3.53 2.05
C ALA A 242 -34.72 4.02 1.32
N ARG A 243 -35.40 3.13 0.59
CA ARG A 243 -36.64 3.46 -0.14
C ARG A 243 -37.77 3.91 0.77
N LEU A 244 -37.81 3.40 2.00
CA LEU A 244 -38.79 3.78 3.02
C LEU A 244 -38.38 5.04 3.80
N GLY A 245 -37.18 5.60 3.56
CA GLY A 245 -36.64 6.71 4.35
C GLY A 245 -36.27 6.32 5.79
N LEU A 246 -36.09 5.02 6.06
CA LEU A 246 -35.84 4.47 7.40
C LEU A 246 -34.41 3.96 7.58
N LEU A 247 -33.55 4.10 6.57
CA LEU A 247 -32.15 3.69 6.68
C LEU A 247 -31.42 4.63 7.64
N PRO A 248 -30.88 4.15 8.78
CA PRO A 248 -30.11 4.99 9.66
C PRO A 248 -28.79 5.39 9.00
N GLU A 249 -28.23 6.52 9.41
CA GLU A 249 -26.92 6.99 8.93
C GLU A 249 -25.78 6.04 9.34
N ASN A 250 -25.86 5.49 10.55
CA ASN A 250 -24.89 4.55 11.10
C ASN A 250 -25.56 3.38 11.81
N VAL A 251 -24.94 2.20 11.77
CA VAL A 251 -25.33 1.04 12.57
C VAL A 251 -24.99 1.32 14.03
N ARG A 252 -25.95 1.06 14.93
CA ARG A 252 -25.73 1.18 16.38
C ARG A 252 -25.33 -0.16 16.96
N CYS A 253 -24.29 -0.15 17.80
CA CYS A 253 -23.96 -1.31 18.62
C CYS A 253 -25.02 -1.47 19.74
N PRO A 254 -25.64 -2.65 19.89
CA PRO A 254 -26.54 -2.92 21.01
C PRO A 254 -25.82 -2.78 22.36
N ALA A 255 -26.48 -2.15 23.35
CA ALA A 255 -25.87 -1.86 24.64
C ALA A 255 -25.49 -3.14 25.41
N ASP A 256 -26.34 -4.15 25.35
CA ASP A 256 -26.10 -5.49 25.90
C ASP A 256 -24.85 -6.16 25.28
N THR A 257 -24.68 -6.04 23.97
CA THR A 257 -23.49 -6.52 23.26
C THR A 257 -22.25 -5.77 23.74
N TYR A 258 -22.31 -4.44 23.78
CA TYR A 258 -21.21 -3.61 24.27
C TYR A 258 -20.82 -3.95 25.71
N ASP A 259 -21.79 -4.01 26.62
CA ASP A 259 -21.57 -4.29 28.03
C ASP A 259 -21.04 -5.72 28.26
N SER A 260 -21.48 -6.68 27.45
CA SER A 260 -20.99 -8.06 27.51
C SER A 260 -19.52 -8.15 27.09
N VAL A 261 -19.16 -7.53 25.96
CA VAL A 261 -17.77 -7.51 25.48
C VAL A 261 -16.89 -6.74 26.46
N LYS A 262 -17.36 -5.60 26.97
CA LYS A 262 -16.62 -4.81 27.96
C LYS A 262 -16.32 -5.62 29.22
N ARG A 263 -17.33 -6.30 29.80
CA ARG A 263 -17.13 -7.19 30.95
C ARG A 263 -16.13 -8.31 30.66
N SER A 264 -16.18 -8.89 29.46
CA SER A 264 -15.21 -9.90 29.04
C SER A 264 -13.81 -9.33 29.00
N LEU A 265 -13.61 -8.18 28.36
CA LEU A 265 -12.29 -7.52 28.27
C LEU A 265 -11.76 -7.10 29.65
N ASP A 266 -12.62 -6.55 30.51
CA ASP A 266 -12.25 -6.12 31.87
C ASP A 266 -11.88 -7.33 32.77
N SER A 267 -12.38 -8.53 32.45
CA SER A 267 -12.05 -9.76 33.18
C SER A 267 -10.72 -10.40 32.77
N VAL A 268 -10.15 -9.96 31.64
CA VAL A 268 -8.91 -10.50 31.11
C VAL A 268 -7.74 -9.76 31.77
N ASP A 269 -6.85 -10.51 32.41
CA ASP A 269 -5.59 -9.97 32.91
C ASP A 269 -4.65 -9.71 31.72
N CYS A 270 -4.57 -8.43 31.32
CA CYS A 270 -3.70 -7.99 30.24
C CYS A 270 -2.23 -8.35 30.48
N THR A 271 -1.80 -8.43 31.74
CA THR A 271 -0.43 -8.78 32.12
C THR A 271 -0.14 -10.24 31.78
N VAL A 272 -1.09 -11.14 32.06
CA VAL A 272 -0.96 -12.56 31.74
C VAL A 272 -0.94 -12.77 30.23
N MET A 273 -1.76 -12.04 29.46
CA MET A 273 -1.71 -12.13 28.00
C MET A 273 -0.42 -11.57 27.42
N GLU A 274 0.07 -10.43 27.92
CA GLU A 274 1.34 -9.84 27.46
C GLU A 274 2.51 -10.78 27.73
N ASN A 275 2.53 -11.41 28.92
CA ASN A 275 3.55 -12.41 29.25
C ASN A 275 3.50 -13.61 28.29
N LYS A 276 2.32 -14.15 28.00
CA LYS A 276 2.17 -15.24 27.02
C LYS A 276 2.63 -14.83 25.62
N PHE A 277 2.28 -13.62 25.20
CA PHE A 277 2.70 -13.11 23.90
C PHE A 277 4.23 -12.94 23.85
N GLN A 278 4.84 -12.49 24.94
CA GLN A 278 6.29 -12.37 25.05
C GLN A 278 6.97 -13.74 25.02
N GLU A 279 6.41 -14.75 25.70
CA GLU A 279 6.86 -16.14 25.62
C GLU A 279 6.81 -16.66 24.17
N GLU A 280 5.69 -16.48 23.45
CA GLU A 280 5.56 -16.87 22.04
C GLU A 280 6.58 -16.13 21.14
N LEU A 281 6.84 -14.85 21.40
CA LEU A 281 7.84 -14.08 20.66
C LEU A 281 9.26 -14.59 20.90
N ASP A 282 9.59 -14.96 22.14
CA ASP A 282 10.91 -15.46 22.50
C ASP A 282 11.14 -16.88 21.95
N GLU A 283 10.10 -17.72 21.94
CA GLU A 283 10.11 -19.01 21.24
C GLU A 283 10.31 -18.84 19.73
N ALA A 284 9.57 -17.92 19.10
CA ALA A 284 9.71 -17.65 17.67
C ALA A 284 11.09 -17.10 17.30
N ARG A 285 11.68 -16.26 18.17
CA ARG A 285 13.06 -15.79 18.01
C ARG A 285 14.06 -16.94 18.11
N SER A 286 13.91 -17.78 19.12
CA SER A 286 14.78 -18.96 19.32
C SER A 286 14.71 -19.90 18.12
N MET A 287 13.50 -20.13 17.59
CA MET A 287 13.30 -20.93 16.37
C MET A 287 13.96 -20.30 15.14
N HIS A 288 13.90 -18.97 15.00
CA HIS A 288 14.56 -18.26 13.91
C HIS A 288 16.10 -18.36 13.99
N GLU A 289 16.66 -18.22 15.20
CA GLU A 289 18.09 -18.37 15.44
C GLU A 289 18.55 -19.80 15.11
N LEU A 290 17.82 -20.82 15.57
CA LEU A 290 18.09 -22.21 15.24
C LEU A 290 18.04 -22.45 13.72
N ALA A 291 17.04 -21.90 13.02
CA ALA A 291 16.92 -22.04 11.58
C ALA A 291 18.10 -21.40 10.83
N GLN A 292 18.58 -20.24 11.28
CA GLN A 292 19.77 -19.62 10.69
C GLN A 292 21.04 -20.47 10.92
N GLU A 293 21.18 -21.07 12.09
CA GLU A 293 22.34 -21.90 12.39
C GLU A 293 22.33 -23.19 11.57
N LEU A 294 21.17 -23.84 11.43
CA LEU A 294 20.99 -24.99 10.53
C LEU A 294 21.31 -24.65 9.07
N GLU A 295 20.93 -23.46 8.60
CA GLU A 295 21.27 -23.00 7.25
C GLU A 295 22.79 -22.82 7.08
N ARG A 296 23.49 -22.32 8.09
CA ARG A 296 24.96 -22.23 8.07
C ARG A 296 25.60 -23.60 7.99
N ILE A 297 25.13 -24.55 8.81
CA ILE A 297 25.63 -25.92 8.84
C ILE A 297 25.45 -26.58 7.47
N ALA A 298 24.29 -26.41 6.83
CA ALA A 298 24.02 -26.97 5.50
C ALA A 298 24.93 -26.42 4.39
N LEU A 299 25.58 -25.27 4.61
CA LEU A 299 26.50 -24.63 3.67
C LEU A 299 27.98 -24.94 3.95
N CYS A 300 28.27 -25.69 5.01
CA CYS A 300 29.62 -26.10 5.41
C CYS A 300 29.99 -27.46 4.78
N ASP A 301 31.30 -27.69 4.55
CA ASP A 301 31.80 -28.94 3.97
C ASP A 301 31.67 -30.09 4.99
N ASN A 302 31.48 -31.35 4.53
CA ASN A 302 31.14 -32.51 5.35
C ASN A 302 31.96 -32.70 6.64
N GLU A 303 33.28 -32.41 6.64
CA GLU A 303 34.13 -32.55 7.83
C GLU A 303 33.80 -31.53 8.94
N THR A 304 33.20 -30.38 8.58
CA THR A 304 32.81 -29.32 9.52
C THR A 304 31.35 -29.40 9.97
N VAL A 305 30.53 -30.20 9.29
CA VAL A 305 29.11 -30.38 9.60
C VAL A 305 28.94 -31.15 10.91
N ASP A 306 29.71 -32.21 11.12
CA ASP A 306 29.60 -33.06 12.32
C ASP A 306 30.00 -32.30 13.61
N GLU A 307 31.03 -31.45 13.54
CA GLU A 307 31.44 -30.61 14.68
C GLU A 307 30.39 -29.54 15.02
N LEU A 308 29.78 -28.90 14.01
CA LEU A 308 28.76 -27.86 14.22
C LEU A 308 27.41 -28.45 14.68
N MET A 309 27.01 -29.62 14.19
CA MET A 309 25.79 -30.30 14.62
C MET A 309 25.85 -30.68 16.11
N ALA A 310 27.03 -31.09 16.60
CA ALA A 310 27.27 -31.33 18.02
C ALA A 310 27.19 -30.06 18.87
N GLU A 311 27.64 -28.90 18.36
CA GLU A 311 27.55 -27.60 19.05
C GLU A 311 26.10 -27.10 19.20
N VAL A 312 25.24 -27.39 18.23
CA VAL A 312 23.81 -27.07 18.27
C VAL A 312 22.99 -28.16 18.98
N GLY A 313 23.64 -29.23 19.47
CA GLY A 313 23.00 -30.30 20.23
C GLY A 313 22.10 -31.21 19.40
N ILE A 314 22.40 -31.38 18.10
CA ILE A 314 21.64 -32.23 17.19
C ILE A 314 22.40 -33.53 16.99
N ASP A 315 21.84 -34.64 17.50
CA ASP A 315 22.40 -35.97 17.28
C ASP A 315 22.19 -36.43 15.83
N PRO A 316 23.26 -36.84 15.11
CA PRO A 316 23.11 -37.37 13.77
C PRO A 316 22.29 -38.67 13.79
N ILE A 317 21.27 -38.74 12.94
CA ILE A 317 20.49 -39.96 12.73
C ILE A 317 21.35 -40.90 11.87
N SER A 318 21.90 -41.95 12.49
CA SER A 318 22.56 -43.04 11.76
C SER A 318 21.52 -43.75 10.89
N LEU A 319 21.68 -43.69 9.57
CA LEU A 319 20.87 -44.45 8.60
C LEU A 319 21.48 -45.82 8.27
N ASP A 320 22.46 -46.28 9.06
CA ASP A 320 23.00 -47.63 8.92
C ASP A 320 22.12 -48.64 9.67
N ASN A 321 21.39 -49.41 8.86
CA ASN A 321 20.71 -50.70 9.09
C ASN A 321 19.17 -50.64 9.23
N ASP A 322 18.49 -51.07 8.17
CA ASP A 322 18.13 -52.49 8.06
C ASP A 322 18.29 -52.93 6.58
N GLU A 323 18.90 -54.11 6.39
CA GLU A 323 19.07 -54.83 5.11
C GLU A 323 17.76 -55.07 4.34
#